data_AF-A0A554V8Q1-F1
#
_entry.id   AF-A0A554V8Q1-F1
#
_cell.length_a   1.000
_cell.length_b   1.000
_cell.length_c   1.000
_cell.angle_alpha   90.00
_cell.angle_beta   90.00
_cell.angle_gamma   90.00
#
_symmetry.space_group_name_H-M   'P 1'
#
loop_
_entity.id
_entity.type
_entity.pdbx_description
1 polymer ?
#
loop_
_entity_poly.entity_id
_entity_poly.type
_entity_poly.pdbx_seq_one_letter_code
_entity_poly.pdbx_strand_id
1 'polypeptide(L)'
;MNVPAQAAIRLLGRDRDECSQLFAEIPMGVELADADDALIGPDSAAAQLWKLLRFRGRSARKGAGLGQTTTSKLLARKRPHLLPVWDSVVIGVTGQPHKGSWHWLRDQLRADDRALAHWVRNAAPPELNDISTLRLLDILLWMTGKQKGANV
;
A
#
# COMPACT_ATOMS: atom_id res chain seq x y z
N MET A 1 3.42 11.48 8.93
CA MET A 1 3.19 11.63 7.48
C MET A 1 2.95 13.10 7.22
N ASN A 2 3.57 13.71 6.21
CA ASN A 2 3.29 15.09 5.81
C ASN A 2 2.57 15.09 4.45
N VAL A 3 1.39 15.72 4.39
CA VAL A 3 0.60 15.90 3.17
C VAL A 3 0.67 17.39 2.80
N PRO A 4 1.21 17.77 1.62
CA PRO A 4 1.26 19.17 1.23
C PRO A 4 -0.14 19.80 1.23
N ALA A 5 -0.26 21.03 1.74
CA ALA A 5 -1.56 21.73 1.84
C ALA A 5 -2.30 21.79 0.49
N GLN A 6 -1.58 22.08 -0.60
CA GLN A 6 -2.16 22.09 -1.94
C GLN A 6 -2.69 20.73 -2.39
N ALA A 7 -2.03 19.64 -1.98
CA ALA A 7 -2.50 18.29 -2.24
C ALA A 7 -3.79 18.00 -1.44
N ALA A 8 -3.85 18.40 -0.17
CA ALA A 8 -5.04 18.25 0.65
C ALA A 8 -6.24 19.03 0.07
N ILE A 9 -6.06 20.31 -0.28
CA ILE A 9 -7.10 21.14 -0.90
C ILE A 9 -7.62 20.49 -2.20
N ARG A 10 -6.70 20.00 -3.05
CA ARG A 10 -7.07 19.31 -4.28
C ARG A 10 -7.89 18.04 -4.03
N LEU A 11 -7.46 17.19 -3.09
CA LEU A 11 -8.12 15.92 -2.78
C LEU A 11 -9.50 16.11 -2.13
N LEU A 12 -9.67 17.17 -1.34
CA LEU A 12 -10.94 17.50 -0.70
C LEU A 12 -11.88 18.31 -1.60
N GLY A 13 -11.34 18.95 -2.63
CA GLY A 13 -12.08 19.70 -3.65
C GLY A 13 -12.10 18.95 -4.98
N ARG A 14 -11.32 19.45 -5.95
CA ARG A 14 -11.35 19.04 -7.36
C ARG A 14 -11.33 17.53 -7.60
N ASP A 15 -10.50 16.79 -6.88
CA ASP A 15 -10.31 15.35 -7.14
C ASP A 15 -11.18 14.46 -6.25
N ARG A 16 -12.04 15.04 -5.41
CA ARG A 16 -12.85 14.31 -4.43
C ARG A 16 -13.73 13.24 -5.08
N ASP A 17 -14.45 13.60 -6.14
CA ASP A 17 -15.45 12.73 -6.74
C ASP A 17 -14.77 11.58 -7.50
N GLU A 18 -13.71 11.87 -8.27
CA GLU A 18 -12.93 10.84 -8.95
C GLU A 18 -12.22 9.90 -7.96
N CYS A 19 -11.69 10.42 -6.85
CA CYS A 19 -11.16 9.56 -5.78
C CYS A 19 -12.27 8.67 -5.19
N SER A 20 -13.45 9.24 -4.92
CA SER A 20 -14.58 8.49 -4.35
C SER A 20 -15.04 7.38 -5.29
N GLN A 21 -15.12 7.67 -6.59
CA GLN A 21 -15.48 6.70 -7.62
C GLN A 21 -14.44 5.57 -7.72
N LEU A 22 -13.15 5.91 -7.84
CA LEU A 22 -12.09 4.91 -7.89
C LEU A 22 -12.03 4.06 -6.62
N PHE A 23 -12.29 4.65 -5.44
CA PHE A 23 -12.43 3.86 -4.23
C PHE A 23 -13.64 2.92 -4.30
N ALA A 24 -14.80 3.36 -4.78
CA ALA A 24 -15.98 2.50 -4.88
C ALA A 24 -15.75 1.26 -5.76
N GLU A 25 -14.89 1.37 -6.78
CA GLU A 25 -14.49 0.26 -7.65
C GLU A 25 -13.47 -0.71 -7.00
N ILE A 26 -12.78 -0.29 -5.94
CA ILE A 26 -11.83 -1.16 -5.22
C ILE A 26 -12.56 -1.82 -4.03
N PRO A 27 -12.75 -3.14 -4.04
CA PRO A 27 -13.50 -3.84 -3.00
C PRO A 27 -12.85 -3.72 -1.63
N MET A 28 -13.68 -3.81 -0.59
CA MET A 28 -13.23 -3.90 0.80
C MET A 28 -13.05 -5.37 1.19
N GLY A 29 -12.03 -5.66 2.00
CA GLY A 29 -11.85 -7.00 2.59
C GLY A 29 -11.20 -8.05 1.69
N VAL A 30 -11.01 -7.79 0.39
CA VAL A 30 -10.25 -8.71 -0.48
C VAL A 30 -8.78 -8.70 -0.06
N GLU A 31 -8.28 -9.87 0.32
CA GLU A 31 -6.88 -10.07 0.67
C GLU A 31 -6.01 -10.01 -0.59
N LEU A 32 -4.83 -9.40 -0.48
CA LEU A 32 -3.88 -9.29 -1.60
C LEU A 32 -3.52 -10.67 -2.20
N ALA A 33 -3.43 -11.70 -1.36
CA ALA A 33 -3.18 -13.08 -1.80
C ALA A 33 -4.31 -13.64 -2.68
N ASP A 34 -5.54 -13.12 -2.56
CA ASP A 34 -6.71 -13.54 -3.33
C ASP A 34 -6.99 -12.62 -4.52
N ALA A 35 -6.33 -11.46 -4.59
CA ALA A 35 -6.56 -10.47 -5.65
C ALA A 35 -6.09 -10.95 -7.03
N ASP A 36 -6.92 -10.72 -8.05
CA ASP A 36 -6.56 -10.89 -9.45
C ASP A 36 -5.90 -9.62 -10.04
N ASP A 37 -5.53 -9.69 -11.31
CA ASP A 37 -4.91 -8.56 -12.01
C ASP A 37 -5.90 -7.43 -12.30
N ALA A 38 -7.21 -7.68 -12.29
CA ALA A 38 -8.20 -6.61 -12.44
C ALA A 38 -8.19 -5.67 -11.22
N LEU A 39 -7.82 -6.18 -10.03
CA LEU A 39 -7.75 -5.40 -8.80
C LEU A 39 -6.42 -4.67 -8.57
N ILE A 40 -5.29 -5.21 -9.03
CA ILE A 40 -3.96 -4.63 -8.75
C ILE A 40 -3.11 -4.35 -9.99
N GLY A 41 -3.60 -4.72 -11.18
CA GLY A 41 -2.92 -4.54 -12.47
C GLY A 41 -2.81 -3.08 -12.91
N PRO A 42 -2.09 -2.81 -14.01
CA PRO A 42 -1.78 -1.45 -14.47
C PRO A 42 -3.02 -0.60 -14.83
N ASP A 43 -4.12 -1.27 -15.17
CA ASP A 43 -5.39 -0.67 -15.58
C ASP A 43 -6.46 -0.70 -14.47
N SER A 44 -6.15 -1.32 -13.33
CA SER A 44 -7.04 -1.38 -12.16
C SER A 44 -7.37 0.00 -11.59
N ALA A 45 -8.52 0.10 -10.93
CA ALA A 45 -8.88 1.30 -10.18
C ALA A 45 -7.82 1.67 -9.12
N ALA A 46 -7.16 0.67 -8.51
CA ALA A 46 -6.06 0.90 -7.56
C ALA A 46 -4.84 1.57 -8.22
N ALA A 47 -4.47 1.14 -9.42
CA ALA A 47 -3.36 1.74 -10.18
C ALA A 47 -3.72 3.14 -10.71
N GLN A 48 -4.97 3.35 -11.14
CA GLN A 48 -5.47 4.67 -11.54
C GLN A 48 -5.47 5.65 -10.37
N LEU A 49 -5.96 5.22 -9.21
CA LEU A 49 -5.95 6.01 -7.98
C LEU A 49 -4.52 6.33 -7.53
N TRP A 50 -3.60 5.36 -7.60
CA TRP A 50 -2.17 5.61 -7.38
C TRP A 50 -1.64 6.73 -8.28
N LYS A 51 -1.92 6.67 -9.59
CA LYS A 51 -1.47 7.67 -10.57
C LYS A 51 -2.06 9.06 -10.25
N LEU A 52 -3.35 9.13 -9.94
CA LEU A 52 -4.05 10.36 -9.58
C LEU A 52 -3.45 11.01 -8.33
N LEU A 53 -3.15 10.22 -7.29
CA LEU A 53 -2.55 10.73 -6.06
C LEU A 53 -1.10 11.20 -6.27
N ARG A 54 -0.30 10.46 -7.07
CA ARG A 54 1.14 10.73 -7.27
C ARG A 54 1.45 11.84 -8.24
N PHE A 55 0.73 11.91 -9.36
CA PHE A 55 1.18 12.66 -10.54
C PHE A 55 0.32 13.87 -10.87
N ARG A 56 -0.96 13.87 -10.50
CA ARG A 56 -1.83 15.01 -10.79
C ARG A 56 -1.42 16.24 -9.96
N GLY A 57 -1.34 17.39 -10.62
CA GLY A 57 -0.87 18.65 -10.02
C GLY A 57 0.66 18.87 -10.05
N ARG A 58 1.43 18.03 -10.76
CA ARG A 58 2.89 18.21 -10.92
C ARG A 58 3.32 19.32 -11.89
N SER A 59 2.41 19.93 -12.63
CA SER A 59 2.76 20.71 -13.83
C SER A 59 3.15 22.20 -13.62
N ALA A 60 3.16 22.78 -12.41
CA ALA A 60 3.29 24.25 -12.34
C ALA A 60 4.03 24.82 -11.10
N ARG A 61 5.24 24.35 -10.80
CA ARG A 61 6.10 24.71 -9.63
C ARG A 61 5.82 23.81 -8.43
N LYS A 62 6.89 23.21 -7.87
CA LYS A 62 6.95 22.36 -6.65
C LYS A 62 5.71 21.47 -6.43
N GLY A 63 5.79 20.25 -6.97
CA GLY A 63 4.74 19.23 -7.07
C GLY A 63 3.68 19.18 -5.97
N ALA A 64 2.43 19.41 -6.36
CA ALA A 64 1.24 19.16 -5.55
C ALA A 64 0.80 17.66 -5.52
N GLY A 65 1.59 16.78 -6.15
CA GLY A 65 1.40 15.33 -6.06
C GLY A 65 1.93 14.79 -4.73
N LEU A 66 1.30 13.75 -4.20
CA LEU A 66 1.77 13.12 -2.96
C LEU A 66 3.07 12.37 -3.21
N GLY A 67 3.95 12.32 -2.20
CA GLY A 67 5.12 11.44 -2.20
C GLY A 67 4.74 9.96 -2.30
N GLN A 68 5.69 9.11 -2.70
CA GLN A 68 5.47 7.68 -2.85
C GLN A 68 5.04 7.01 -1.53
N THR A 69 5.82 7.22 -0.47
CA THR A 69 5.50 6.77 0.88
C THR A 69 4.14 7.26 1.37
N THR A 70 3.84 8.54 1.15
CA THR A 70 2.55 9.13 1.56
C THR A 70 1.39 8.47 0.81
N THR A 71 1.53 8.26 -0.50
CA THR A 71 0.50 7.63 -1.33
C THR A 71 0.25 6.19 -0.89
N SER A 72 1.31 5.39 -0.77
CA SER A 72 1.17 3.99 -0.34
C SER A 72 0.52 3.88 1.04
N LYS A 73 0.94 4.70 2.01
CA LYS A 73 0.33 4.70 3.36
C LYS A 73 -1.15 5.12 3.35
N LEU A 74 -1.56 6.07 2.52
CA LEU A 74 -2.97 6.43 2.38
C LEU A 74 -3.81 5.30 1.81
N LEU A 75 -3.33 4.68 0.72
CA LEU A 75 -4.00 3.54 0.10
C LEU A 75 -4.11 2.34 1.03
N ALA A 76 -3.00 2.00 1.70
CA ALA A 76 -2.95 0.98 2.74
C ALA A 76 -3.98 1.22 3.86
N ARG A 77 -4.17 2.47 4.28
CA ARG A 77 -5.15 2.79 5.32
C ARG A 77 -6.60 2.68 4.84
N LYS A 78 -6.86 2.89 3.54
CA LYS A 78 -8.19 2.77 2.94
C LYS A 78 -8.51 1.35 2.48
N ARG A 79 -7.51 0.55 2.14
CA ARG A 79 -7.64 -0.84 1.66
C ARG A 79 -6.64 -1.75 2.37
N PRO A 80 -6.80 -1.98 3.69
CA PRO A 80 -5.81 -2.66 4.51
C PRO A 80 -5.55 -4.12 4.12
N HIS A 81 -6.54 -4.82 3.56
CA HIS A 81 -6.40 -6.20 3.11
C HIS A 81 -5.70 -6.32 1.75
N LEU A 82 -5.75 -5.26 0.92
CA LEU A 82 -5.36 -5.33 -0.49
C LEU A 82 -4.04 -4.60 -0.81
N LEU A 83 -3.83 -3.38 -0.29
CA LEU A 83 -2.74 -2.51 -0.75
C LEU A 83 -1.66 -2.35 0.33
N PRO A 84 -0.41 -2.80 0.12
CA PRO A 84 0.63 -2.78 1.16
C PRO A 84 1.18 -1.37 1.43
N VAL A 85 1.78 -1.20 2.60
CA VAL A 85 2.70 -0.07 2.85
C VAL A 85 4.03 -0.37 2.18
N TRP A 86 4.47 0.54 1.33
CA TRP A 86 5.72 0.44 0.56
C TRP A 86 6.51 1.73 0.73
N ASP A 87 7.24 1.81 1.84
CA ASP A 87 8.14 2.92 2.15
C ASP A 87 9.61 2.49 2.10
N SER A 88 10.51 3.43 2.39
CA SER A 88 11.96 3.18 2.32
C SER A 88 12.44 2.07 3.26
N VAL A 89 11.75 1.82 4.37
CA VAL A 89 12.11 0.73 5.29
C VAL A 89 11.77 -0.60 4.65
N VAL A 90 10.56 -0.74 4.10
CA VAL A 90 10.12 -1.96 3.40
C VAL A 90 10.99 -2.24 2.17
N ILE A 91 11.34 -1.20 1.40
CA ILE A 91 12.29 -1.32 0.29
C ILE A 91 13.65 -1.82 0.80
N GLY A 92 14.18 -1.26 1.90
CA GLY A 92 15.45 -1.69 2.47
C GLY A 92 15.44 -3.13 2.99
N VAL A 93 14.30 -3.62 3.49
CA VAL A 93 14.17 -5.00 3.98
C VAL A 93 14.00 -6.00 2.84
N THR A 94 13.20 -5.68 1.84
CA THR A 94 12.84 -6.59 0.74
C THR A 94 13.81 -6.52 -0.44
N GLY A 95 14.55 -5.43 -0.58
CA GLY A 95 15.36 -5.13 -1.78
C GLY A 95 14.52 -4.80 -3.02
N GLN A 96 13.20 -4.71 -2.89
CA GLN A 96 12.30 -4.61 -4.03
C GLN A 96 11.90 -3.15 -4.32
N PRO A 97 11.96 -2.72 -5.59
CA PRO A 97 11.50 -1.40 -5.98
C PRO A 97 9.98 -1.30 -5.83
N HIS A 98 9.47 -0.08 -5.84
CA HIS A 98 8.03 0.13 -5.72
C HIS A 98 7.25 -0.25 -6.99
N LYS A 99 7.88 -0.19 -8.18
CA LYS A 99 7.22 -0.62 -9.41
C LYS A 99 7.08 -2.14 -9.36
N GLY A 100 5.85 -2.63 -9.49
CA GLY A 100 5.56 -4.07 -9.45
C GLY A 100 5.48 -4.67 -8.03
N SER A 101 5.68 -3.88 -6.97
CA SER A 101 5.72 -4.41 -5.60
C SER A 101 4.44 -5.11 -5.16
N TRP A 102 3.28 -4.68 -5.64
CA TRP A 102 2.00 -5.32 -5.31
C TRP A 102 1.91 -6.75 -5.87
N HIS A 103 2.35 -6.95 -7.11
CA HIS A 103 2.37 -8.27 -7.73
C HIS A 103 3.42 -9.15 -7.06
N TRP A 104 4.62 -8.62 -6.87
CA TRP A 104 5.69 -9.33 -6.17
C TRP A 104 5.22 -9.82 -4.80
N LEU A 105 4.60 -8.95 -3.99
CA LEU A 105 4.14 -9.31 -2.65
C LEU A 105 2.98 -10.31 -2.69
N ARG A 106 2.05 -10.17 -3.64
CA ARG A 106 1.00 -11.17 -3.86
C ARG A 106 1.59 -12.54 -4.15
N ASP A 107 2.61 -12.60 -5.02
CA ASP A 107 3.26 -13.85 -5.40
C ASP A 107 3.97 -14.47 -4.18
N GLN A 108 4.64 -13.66 -3.34
CA GLN A 108 5.22 -14.15 -2.08
C GLN A 108 4.17 -14.66 -1.09
N LEU A 109 2.99 -14.02 -1.03
CA LEU A 109 1.89 -14.47 -0.17
C LEU A 109 1.20 -15.74 -0.68
N ARG A 110 1.31 -16.04 -1.97
CA ARG A 110 0.76 -17.25 -2.62
C ARG A 110 1.72 -18.43 -2.63
N ALA A 111 3.02 -18.16 -2.67
CA ALA A 111 4.07 -19.17 -2.73
C ALA A 111 3.94 -20.20 -1.60
N ASP A 112 4.41 -21.41 -1.88
CA ASP A 112 4.54 -22.51 -0.91
C ASP A 112 3.25 -22.76 -0.10
N ASP A 113 2.11 -22.86 -0.79
CA ASP A 113 0.80 -23.04 -0.17
C ASP A 113 0.50 -21.99 0.91
N ARG A 114 0.81 -20.72 0.59
CA ARG A 114 0.66 -19.56 1.48
C ARG A 114 1.47 -19.65 2.78
N ALA A 115 2.61 -20.34 2.77
CA ALA A 115 3.46 -20.51 3.97
C ALA A 115 3.77 -19.19 4.69
N LEU A 116 4.10 -18.12 3.94
CA LEU A 116 4.35 -16.81 4.54
C LEU A 116 3.10 -16.24 5.24
N ALA A 117 1.93 -16.32 4.58
CA ALA A 117 0.69 -15.82 5.16
C ALA A 117 0.32 -16.60 6.43
N HIS A 118 0.44 -17.92 6.40
CA HIS A 118 0.21 -18.78 7.56
C HIS A 118 1.20 -18.46 8.69
N TRP A 119 2.48 -18.30 8.38
CA TRP A 119 3.49 -17.94 9.39
C TRP A 119 3.20 -16.59 10.04
N VAL A 120 2.88 -15.56 9.25
CA VAL A 120 2.49 -14.24 9.77
C VAL A 120 1.29 -14.34 10.70
N ARG A 121 0.29 -15.15 10.35
CA ARG A 121 -0.91 -15.34 11.18
C ARG A 121 -0.63 -16.11 12.46
N ASN A 122 0.14 -17.18 12.39
CA ASN A 122 0.48 -18.00 13.54
C ASN A 122 1.41 -17.27 14.53
N ALA A 123 2.23 -16.33 14.04
CA ALA A 123 3.09 -15.51 14.88
C ALA A 123 2.35 -14.34 15.57
N ALA A 124 1.15 -13.99 15.10
CA ALA A 124 0.37 -12.91 15.67
C ALA A 124 -0.42 -13.38 16.90
N PRO A 125 -0.50 -12.55 17.95
CA PRO A 125 -1.28 -12.90 19.13
C PRO A 125 -2.79 -12.85 18.82
N PRO A 126 -3.63 -13.64 19.52
CA PRO A 126 -5.05 -13.80 19.20
C PRO A 126 -5.85 -12.49 19.18
N GLU A 127 -5.44 -11.50 19.95
CA GLU A 127 -6.09 -10.18 20.04
C GLU A 127 -6.00 -9.39 18.73
N LEU A 128 -5.14 -9.80 17.78
CA LEU A 128 -4.96 -9.16 16.48
C LEU A 128 -5.66 -9.90 15.33
N ASN A 129 -6.61 -10.81 15.62
CA ASN A 129 -7.36 -11.54 14.59
C ASN A 129 -8.10 -10.62 13.61
N ASP A 130 -8.60 -9.47 14.06
CA ASP A 130 -9.30 -8.48 13.24
C ASP A 130 -8.38 -7.66 12.32
N ILE A 131 -7.06 -7.75 12.54
CA ILE A 131 -6.08 -7.08 11.69
C ILE A 131 -5.83 -7.95 10.46
N SER A 132 -5.82 -7.39 9.26
CA SER A 132 -5.53 -8.15 8.03
C SER A 132 -4.12 -8.77 8.04
N THR A 133 -3.91 -9.86 7.28
CA THR A 133 -2.61 -10.55 7.20
C THR A 133 -1.56 -9.58 6.65
N LEU A 134 -1.98 -8.78 5.66
CA LEU A 134 -1.14 -7.80 5.02
C LEU A 134 -0.68 -6.70 6.00
N ARG A 135 -1.55 -6.24 6.90
CA ARG A 135 -1.17 -5.27 7.95
C ARG A 135 -0.16 -5.86 8.93
N LEU A 136 -0.35 -7.11 9.36
CA LEU A 136 0.60 -7.78 10.23
C LEU A 136 1.98 -7.90 9.55
N LEU A 137 2.00 -8.27 8.27
CA LEU A 137 3.22 -8.33 7.48
C LEU A 137 3.89 -6.96 7.36
N ASP A 138 3.14 -5.89 7.08
CA ASP A 138 3.66 -4.52 7.03
C ASP A 138 4.33 -4.11 8.36
N ILE A 139 3.75 -4.50 9.50
CA ILE A 139 4.32 -4.24 10.83
C ILE A 139 5.63 -5.02 11.01
N LEU A 140 5.63 -6.31 10.70
CA LEU A 140 6.80 -7.19 10.83
C LEU A 140 7.97 -6.68 9.97
N LEU A 141 7.72 -6.36 8.70
CA LEU A 141 8.73 -5.79 7.79
C LEU A 141 9.30 -4.49 8.35
N TRP A 142 8.45 -3.62 8.89
CA TRP A 142 8.89 -2.36 9.46
C TRP A 142 9.74 -2.55 10.73
N MET A 143 9.33 -3.46 11.63
CA MET A 143 10.10 -3.81 12.84
C MET A 143 11.47 -4.39 12.48
N THR A 144 11.53 -5.31 11.51
CA THR A 144 12.80 -5.88 11.03
C THR A 144 13.72 -4.80 10.47
N GLY A 145 13.20 -3.88 9.65
CA GLY A 145 14.01 -2.80 9.08
C GLY A 145 14.51 -1.81 10.13
N LYS A 146 13.70 -1.53 11.17
CA LYS A 146 14.11 -0.67 12.28
C LYS A 146 15.19 -1.28 13.15
N GLN A 147 15.13 -2.58 13.42
CA GLN A 147 16.19 -3.29 14.16
C GLN A 147 17.50 -3.32 13.38
N LYS A 148 17.45 -3.60 12.06
CA LYS A 148 18.65 -3.55 11.21
C LYS A 148 19.31 -2.17 11.21
N GLY A 149 18.53 -1.09 11.17
CA GLY A 149 19.07 0.27 11.23
C GLY A 149 19.56 0.73 12.61
N ALA A 150 19.26 -0.02 13.69
CA ALA A 150 19.75 0.26 15.04
C ALA A 150 21.07 -0.48 15.35
N ASN A 151 21.41 -1.50 14.56
CA ASN A 151 22.62 -2.32 14.70
C ASN A 151 23.74 -1.90 13.72
N VAL A 152 23.66 -0.69 13.15
CA VAL A 152 24.63 -0.10 12.22
C VAL A 152 25.15 1.21 12.80
#